data_AF-A0A645BL57-F1
#
_entry.id   AF-A0A645BL57-F1
#
_cell.length_a   1.000
_cell.length_b   1.000
_cell.length_c   1.000
_cell.angle_alpha   90.00
_cell.angle_beta   90.00
_cell.angle_gamma   90.00
#
_symmetry.space_group_name_H-M   'P 1'
#
loop_
_entity.id
_entity.type
_entity.pdbx_description
1 polymer ?
#
loop_
_entity_poly.entity_id
_entity_poly.type
_entity_poly.pdbx_seq_one_letter_code
_entity_poly.pdbx_strand_id
1 'polypeptide(L)' 'MRLRKEGFRVSADLGDDRMNAKIRNAQQLKIPYMVIIGEREAENDQVSVRYRSGKQENGLSTQAFIDLVKAKVESKEQL' A
#
# COMPACT_ATOMS: atom_id res chain seq x y z
N MET A 1 -4.66 11.00 7.23
CA MET A 1 -4.78 10.08 6.07
C MET A 1 -4.93 10.88 4.78
N ARG A 2 -3.85 11.05 4.00
CA ARG A 2 -3.85 11.78 2.71
C ARG A 2 -4.64 11.02 1.62
N LEU A 3 -4.49 9.70 1.54
CA LEU A 3 -5.19 8.87 0.54
C LEU A 3 -6.72 8.88 0.66
N ARG A 4 -7.27 8.97 1.87
CA ARG A 4 -8.74 9.07 2.06
C ARG A 4 -9.31 10.38 1.52
N LYS A 5 -8.52 11.47 1.56
CA LYS A 5 -8.95 12.77 1.02
C LYS A 5 -9.05 12.75 -0.51
N GLU A 6 -8.24 11.91 -1.16
CA GLU A 6 -8.26 11.69 -2.61
C GLU A 6 -9.36 10.68 -3.04
N GLY A 7 -10.22 10.22 -2.13
CA GLY A 7 -11.32 9.30 -2.46
C GLY A 7 -10.93 7.82 -2.55
N PHE A 8 -9.68 7.45 -2.24
CA PHE A 8 -9.26 6.05 -2.24
C PHE A 8 -9.83 5.27 -1.05
N ARG A 9 -10.28 4.04 -1.31
CA ARG A 9 -10.68 3.10 -0.26
C ARG A 9 -9.43 2.52 0.40
N VAL A 10 -9.06 3.10 1.55
CA VAL A 10 -7.89 2.69 2.33
C VAL A 10 -8.27 2.29 3.74
N SER A 11 -7.78 1.13 4.15
CA SER A 11 -7.83 0.63 5.52
C SER A 11 -6.40 0.39 6.01
N ALA A 12 -6.10 0.86 7.21
CA ALA A 12 -4.83 0.57 7.89
C ALA A 12 -5.07 -0.57 8.89
N ASP A 13 -4.30 -1.64 8.77
CA ASP A 13 -4.30 -2.73 9.74
C ASP A 13 -3.23 -2.44 10.81
N LEU A 14 -3.67 -1.92 11.95
CA LEU A 14 -2.84 -1.57 13.11
C LEU A 14 -2.88 -2.64 14.23
N GLY A 15 -3.43 -3.83 13.98
CA GLY A 15 -3.44 -4.90 14.98
C GLY A 15 -2.04 -5.42 15.35
N ASP A 16 -1.92 -6.17 16.44
CA ASP A 16 -0.65 -6.76 16.89
C ASP A 16 -0.25 -8.04 16.15
N ASP A 17 -0.99 -8.41 15.10
CA ASP A 17 -0.68 -9.58 14.30
C ASP A 17 0.68 -9.47 13.61
N ARG A 18 1.37 -10.60 13.50
CA ARG A 18 2.63 -10.70 12.77
C ARG A 18 2.45 -10.21 11.33
N MET A 19 3.44 -9.50 10.80
CA MET A 19 3.43 -8.98 9.41
C MET A 19 3.04 -10.04 8.37
N ASN A 20 3.56 -11.26 8.50
CA ASN A 20 3.22 -12.37 7.60
C ASN A 20 1.75 -12.83 7.67
N ALA A 21 1.07 -12.65 8.80
CA ALA A 21 -0.36 -12.93 8.93
C ALA A 21 -1.18 -11.83 8.23
N LYS A 22 -0.83 -10.56 8.45
CA LYS A 22 -1.46 -9.41 7.78
C LYS A 22 -1.34 -9.48 6.26
N ILE A 23 -0.16 -9.80 5.74
CA ILE A 23 0.06 -9.98 4.29
C ILE A 23 -0.83 -11.10 3.75
N ARG A 24 -0.93 -12.24 4.46
CA ARG A 24 -1.80 -13.35 4.05
C ARG A 24 -3.27 -12.95 4.06
N ASN A 25 -3.73 -12.20 5.06
CA ASN A 25 -5.10 -11.70 5.13
C ASN A 25 -5.41 -10.73 3.99
N ALA A 26 -4.51 -9.78 3.71
CA ALA A 26 -4.64 -8.84 2.61
C ALA A 26 -4.64 -9.53 1.23
N GLN A 27 -3.84 -10.60 1.06
CA GLN A 27 -3.88 -11.44 -0.13
C GLN A 27 -5.20 -12.20 -0.29
N GLN A 28 -5.77 -12.75 0.79
CA GLN A 28 -7.08 -13.41 0.78
C GLN A 28 -8.20 -12.43 0.39
N LEU A 29 -8.11 -11.18 0.87
CA LEU A 29 -9.03 -10.10 0.51
C LEU A 29 -8.81 -9.57 -0.92
N LYS A 30 -7.84 -10.13 -1.67
CA LYS A 30 -7.48 -9.74 -3.04
C LYS A 30 -7.17 -8.25 -3.17
N ILE A 31 -6.53 -7.67 -2.15
CA ILE A 31 -6.17 -6.25 -2.16
C ILE A 31 -5.11 -6.02 -3.25
N PRO A 32 -5.34 -5.08 -4.20
CA PRO A 32 -4.43 -4.86 -5.33
C PRO A 32 -3.08 -4.26 -4.91
N TYR A 33 -3.08 -3.39 -3.90
CA TYR A 33 -1.91 -2.72 -3.35
C TYR A 33 -1.86 -2.88 -1.83
N MET A 34 -0.81 -3.51 -1.33
CA MET A 34 -0.51 -3.59 0.10
C MET A 34 0.61 -2.61 0.41
N VAL A 35 0.34 -1.65 1.30
CA VAL A 35 1.34 -0.69 1.77
C VAL A 35 1.85 -1.16 3.10
N ILE A 36 3.15 -1.39 3.18
CA ILE A 36 3.87 -1.82 4.38
C ILE A 36 4.69 -0.62 4.84
N ILE A 37 4.41 -0.15 6.05
CA ILE A 37 5.11 0.96 6.68
C ILE A 37 5.71 0.40 7.96
N GLY A 38 7.02 0.22 7.98
CA GLY A 38 7.77 -0.06 9.19
C GLY A 38 8.25 1.24 9.85
N GLU A 39 9.01 1.08 10.93
CA GLU A 39 9.58 2.19 11.69
C GLU A 39 10.57 3.01 10.84
N ARG A 40 11.46 2.33 10.12
CA ARG A 40 12.43 2.96 9.20
C ARG A 40 11.76 3.68 8.05
N GLU A 41 10.71 3.09 7.49
CA GLU A 41 9.94 3.69 6.40
C GLU A 41 9.21 4.95 6.88
N ALA A 42 8.62 4.91 8.08
CA ALA A 42 7.96 6.06 8.68
C ALA A 42 8.94 7.21 8.99
N GLU A 43 10.15 6.91 9.45
CA GLU A 43 11.21 7.91 9.70
C GLU A 43 11.66 8.62 8.41
N ASN A 44 11.69 7.91 7.28
CA ASN A 44 12.19 8.42 6.00
C ASN A 44 11.09 8.92 5.04
N ASP A 45 9.84 9.00 5.50
CA ASP A 45 8.65 9.27 4.66
C ASP A 45 8.57 8.38 3.41
N GLN A 46 8.91 7.11 3.60
CA GLN A 46 8.89 6.07 2.59
C GLN A 46 7.85 5.01 2.93
N VAL A 47 7.53 4.19 1.93
CA VAL A 47 6.61 3.06 2.04
C VAL A 47 7.12 1.91 1.17
N SER A 48 6.83 0.70 1.60
CA SER A 48 7.06 -0.50 0.79
C SER A 48 5.73 -1.00 0.23
N VAL A 49 5.64 -1.09 -1.10
CA VAL A 49 4.42 -1.45 -1.81
C VAL A 49 4.55 -2.86 -2.33
N ARG A 50 3.62 -3.72 -1.92
CA ARG A 50 3.50 -5.09 -2.44
C ARG A 50 2.26 -5.19 -3.32
N TYR A 51 2.48 -5.60 -4.55
CA TYR A 51 1.43 -5.79 -5.56
C TYR A 51 0.84 -7.20 -5.45
N ARG A 52 -0.42 -7.34 -5.85
CA ARG A 52 -1.09 -8.65 -5.94
C ARG A 52 -0.35 -9.65 -6.83
N SER A 53 0.36 -9.18 -7.86
CA SER A 53 1.17 -10.02 -8.76
C SER A 53 2.38 -10.67 -8.07
N GLY A 54 2.67 -10.31 -6.82
CA GLY A 54 3.86 -10.78 -6.10
C GLY A 54 5.07 -9.86 -6.24
N LYS A 55 5.01 -8.86 -7.14
CA LYS A 55 6.02 -7.80 -7.22
C LYS A 55 6.00 -6.98 -5.93
N GLN A 56 7.19 -6.57 -5.47
CA GLN A 56 7.34 -5.67 -4.34
C GLN A 56 8.33 -4.56 -4.70
N GLU A 57 7.99 -3.33 -4.33
CA GLU A 57 8.84 -2.15 -4.48
C GLU A 57 9.03 -1.53 -3.09
N ASN A 58 10.28 -1.38 -2.66
CA ASN A 58 10.61 -0.84 -1.33
C ASN A 58 11.20 0.56 -1.47
N GLY A 59 11.06 1.38 -0.43
CA GLY A 59 11.67 2.70 -0.38
C GLY A 59 11.02 3.72 -1.32
N LEU A 60 9.76 3.50 -1.72
CA LEU A 60 9.02 4.49 -2.49
C LEU A 60 8.62 5.63 -1.54
N SER A 61 8.81 6.90 -1.92
CA SER A 61 8.31 7.99 -1.07
C SER A 61 6.79 7.93 -0.96
N THR A 62 6.25 8.32 0.20
CA THR A 62 4.78 8.34 0.41
C THR A 62 4.08 9.15 -0.68
N GLN A 63 4.67 10.26 -1.11
CA GLN A 63 4.12 11.10 -2.17
C GLN A 63 4.15 10.40 -3.53
N ALA A 64 5.28 9.79 -3.92
CA ALA A 64 5.38 9.05 -5.18
C ALA A 64 4.38 7.89 -5.24
N PHE A 65 4.10 7.24 -4.11
CA PHE A 65 3.11 6.17 -4.05
C PHE A 65 1.70 6.70 -4.31
N ILE A 66 1.32 7.84 -3.72
CA ILE A 66 0.02 8.47 -3.96
C ILE A 66 -0.14 8.81 -5.43
N ASP A 67 0.88 9.41 -6.05
CA ASP A 67 0.86 9.79 -7.46
C ASP A 67 0.74 8.56 -8.37
N LEU A 68 1.46 7.48 -8.05
CA LEU A 68 1.39 6.20 -8.77
C LEU A 68 -0.01 5.58 -8.69
N VAL A 69 -0.60 5.51 -7.50
CA VAL A 69 -1.95 4.97 -7.32
C VAL A 69 -2.99 5.84 -8.04
N LYS A 70 -2.83 7.17 -7.99
CA LYS A 70 -3.72 8.11 -8.67
C LYS A 70 -3.65 7.94 -10.19
N ALA A 71 -2.45 7.89 -10.75
CA ALA A 71 -2.24 7.62 -12.18
C ALA A 71 -2.85 6.28 -12.61
N LYS A 72 -2.71 5.23 -11.80
CA LYS A 72 -3.30 3.91 -12.09
C LYS A 72 -4.83 3.86 -11.98
N VAL A 73 -5.42 4.64 -11.08
CA VAL A 73 -6.87 4.74 -10.96
C VAL A 73 -7.45 5.59 -12.10
N GLU A 74 -6.76 6.67 -12.49
CA GLU A 74 -7.13 7.50 -13.65
C GLU A 74 -6.98 6.74 -14.98
N SER A 75 -5.94 5.92 -15.14
CA SER A 75 -5.75 5.11 -16.35
C SER A 75 -6.78 4.00 -16.51
N LYS A 76 -7.62 3.74 -15.49
CA LYS A 76 -8.58 2.61 -15.43
C LYS A 76 -7.96 1.27 -15.83
N GLU A 77 -6.65 1.10 -15.70
CA GLU A 77 -5.99 -0.16 -16.02
C GLU A 77 -6.51 -1.22 -15.06
N GLN A 78 -7.42 -2.05 -15.56
CA GLN A 78 -7.97 -3.19 -14.86
C GLN A 78 -6.82 -4.16 -14.54
N LEU A 79 -6.60 -4.38 -13.24
CA LEU A 79 -5.85 -5.52 -12.70
C LEU A 79 -6.78 -6.71 -12.48
#